data_AF-A0A7J0BP43-F1
#
_entry.id   AF-A0A7J0BP43-F1
#
_cell.length_a   1.000
_cell.length_b   1.000
_cell.length_c   1.000
_cell.angle_alpha   90.00
_cell.angle_beta   90.00
_cell.angle_gamma   90.00
#
_symmetry.space_group_name_H-M   'P 1'
#
loop_
_entity.id
_entity.type
_entity.pdbx_description
1 polymer ?
#
loop_
_entity_poly.entity_id
_entity_poly.type
_entity_poly.pdbx_seq_one_letter_code
_entity_poly.pdbx_strand_id
1 'polypeptide(L)'
;MQQHEALQSRLRNCLQTILELEPDLEGLEIGHDLMKEFDLLKSFMEKLDDVELQEEDVRRIETATANFLEELKGPLSDMRERSTASRRLN
;
A
#
# COMPACT_ATOMS: atom_id res chain seq x y z
N MET A 1 -14.19 22.12 9.36
CA MET A 1 -14.41 21.35 8.12
C MET A 1 -13.13 21.23 7.30
N GLN A 2 -12.48 22.32 6.88
CA GLN A 2 -11.26 22.27 6.03
C GLN A 2 -10.11 21.38 6.54
N GLN A 3 -9.86 21.32 7.85
CA GLN A 3 -8.76 20.50 8.39
C GLN A 3 -9.06 18.99 8.32
N HIS A 4 -10.31 18.59 8.54
CA HIS A 4 -10.69 17.17 8.54
C HIS A 4 -10.72 16.60 7.12
N GLU A 5 -11.21 17.37 6.14
CA GLU A 5 -11.11 17.03 4.71
C GLU A 5 -9.64 16.85 4.26
N ALA A 6 -8.73 17.71 4.75
CA ALA A 6 -7.31 17.58 4.44
C ALA A 6 -6.69 16.29 5.03
N LEU A 7 -7.07 15.91 6.25
CA LEU A 7 -6.65 14.65 6.87
C LEU A 7 -7.17 13.44 6.10
N GLN A 8 -8.44 13.45 5.71
CA GLN A 8 -9.04 12.39 4.90
C GLN A 8 -8.33 12.24 3.55
N SER A 9 -8.04 13.35 2.86
CA SER A 9 -7.33 13.33 1.59
C SER A 9 -5.93 12.73 1.70
N ARG A 10 -5.19 13.06 2.78
CA ARG A 10 -3.85 12.51 3.05
C ARG A 10 -3.92 11.02 3.33
N LEU A 11 -4.80 10.61 4.23
CA LEU A 11 -4.98 9.20 4.56
C LEU A 11 -5.42 8.39 3.32
N ARG A 12 -6.35 8.92 2.52
CA ARG A 12 -6.78 8.33 1.25
C ARG A 12 -5.59 8.14 0.29
N ASN A 13 -4.73 9.14 0.17
CA ASN A 13 -3.53 9.03 -0.67
C ASN A 13 -2.60 7.91 -0.20
N CYS A 14 -2.31 7.82 1.11
CA CYS A 14 -1.47 6.76 1.66
C CYS A 14 -2.02 5.37 1.36
N LEU A 15 -3.30 5.16 1.66
CA LEU A 15 -3.94 3.87 1.44
C LEU A 15 -4.07 3.52 -0.05
N GLN A 16 -4.34 4.51 -0.90
CA GLN A 16 -4.41 4.32 -2.34
C GLN A 16 -3.05 3.92 -2.92
N THR A 17 -1.96 4.57 -2.45
CA THR A 17 -0.59 4.24 -2.83
C THR A 17 -0.25 2.80 -2.49
N ILE A 18 -0.68 2.32 -1.32
CA ILE A 18 -0.49 0.92 -0.93
C ILE A 18 -1.29 -0.01 -1.84
N LEU A 19 -2.57 0.27 -2.07
CA LEU A 19 -3.45 -0.57 -2.91
C LEU A 19 -2.99 -0.64 -4.37
N GLU A 20 -2.35 0.40 -4.91
CA GLU A 20 -1.79 0.38 -6.26
C GLU A 20 -0.70 -0.67 -6.46
N LEU A 21 -0.06 -1.13 -5.38
CA LEU A 21 0.97 -2.18 -5.41
C LEU A 21 0.41 -3.59 -5.39
N GLU A 22 -0.88 -3.76 -5.09
CA GLU A 22 -1.50 -5.08 -4.96
C GLU A 22 -1.23 -6.02 -6.16
N PRO A 23 -1.37 -5.59 -7.43
CA PRO A 23 -1.14 -6.48 -8.58
C PRO A 23 0.31 -6.95 -8.68
N ASP A 24 1.28 -6.10 -8.29
CA ASP A 24 2.70 -6.45 -8.33
C ASP A 24 3.06 -7.44 -7.22
N LEU A 25 2.34 -7.40 -6.10
CA LEU A 25 2.62 -8.23 -4.93
C LEU A 25 1.83 -9.55 -4.91
N GLU A 26 0.71 -9.65 -5.64
CA GLU A 26 -0.05 -10.90 -5.84
C GLU A 26 0.83 -12.03 -6.41
N GLY A 27 1.81 -11.67 -7.25
CA GLY A 27 2.75 -12.63 -7.86
C GLY A 27 3.86 -13.13 -6.93
N LEU A 28 3.94 -12.67 -5.68
CA LEU A 28 4.96 -13.08 -4.71
C LEU A 28 4.52 -14.34 -3.95
N GLU A 29 5.49 -15.14 -3.49
CA GLU A 29 5.24 -16.35 -2.70
C GLU A 29 4.48 -16.05 -1.37
N ILE A 30 4.64 -14.83 -0.84
CA ILE A 30 3.90 -14.30 0.32
C ILE A 30 2.54 -13.68 -0.04
N GLY A 31 2.17 -13.68 -1.31
CA GLY A 31 1.06 -12.90 -1.86
C GLY A 31 -0.27 -13.19 -1.17
N HIS A 32 -0.56 -14.45 -0.83
CA HIS A 32 -1.84 -14.84 -0.25
C HIS A 32 -2.13 -14.21 1.13
N ASP A 33 -1.12 -14.10 2.00
CA ASP A 33 -1.33 -13.45 3.31
C ASP A 33 -1.44 -11.93 3.16
N LEU A 34 -0.70 -11.35 2.21
CA LEU A 34 -0.78 -9.93 1.91
C LEU A 34 -2.10 -9.52 1.24
N MET A 35 -2.71 -10.39 0.42
CA MET A 35 -4.00 -10.12 -0.22
C MET A 35 -5.12 -9.91 0.80
N LYS A 36 -5.11 -10.68 1.90
CA LYS A 36 -6.10 -10.49 2.98
C LYS A 36 -5.99 -9.10 3.63
N GLU A 37 -4.75 -8.61 3.79
CA GLU A 37 -4.50 -7.27 4.32
C GLU A 37 -4.95 -6.19 3.32
N PHE A 38 -4.77 -6.41 2.01
CA PHE A 38 -5.29 -5.52 0.98
C PHE A 38 -6.82 -5.45 0.97
N ASP A 39 -7.51 -6.57 1.12
CA ASP A 39 -8.97 -6.59 1.21
C ASP A 39 -9.49 -5.84 2.45
N LEU A 40 -8.77 -5.94 3.57
CA LEU A 40 -9.06 -5.14 4.76
C LEU A 40 -8.88 -3.64 4.48
N LEU A 41 -7.79 -3.25 3.81
CA LEU A 41 -7.53 -1.85 3.43
C LEU A 41 -8.58 -1.29 2.47
N LYS A 42 -9.03 -2.06 1.47
CA LYS A 42 -10.13 -1.68 0.58
C LYS A 42 -11.42 -1.46 1.36
N SER A 43 -11.76 -2.39 2.24
CA SER A 43 -12.96 -2.30 3.09
C SER A 43 -12.91 -1.08 4.02
N PHE A 44 -11.72 -0.69 4.47
CA PHE A 44 -11.52 0.52 5.26
C PHE A 44 -11.67 1.79 4.39
N MET A 45 -11.14 1.78 3.17
CA MET A 45 -11.24 2.91 2.22
C MET A 45 -12.69 3.32 1.94
N GLU A 46 -13.61 2.34 1.88
CA GLU A 46 -15.04 2.59 1.68
C GLU A 46 -15.69 3.39 2.83
N LYS A 47 -15.11 3.34 4.02
CA LYS A 47 -15.65 3.95 5.24
C LYS A 47 -14.89 5.19 5.68
N LEU A 48 -13.85 5.57 4.93
CA LEU A 48 -12.90 6.62 5.31
C LEU A 48 -13.57 7.97 5.55
N ASP A 49 -14.63 8.26 4.81
CA ASP A 49 -15.36 9.53 4.91
C ASP A 49 -16.13 9.67 6.23
N ASP A 50 -16.41 8.55 6.90
CA ASP A 50 -17.12 8.48 8.18
C ASP A 50 -16.19 8.40 9.41
N VAL A 51 -14.86 8.39 9.19
CA VAL A 51 -13.88 8.25 10.27
C VAL A 51 -13.51 9.62 10.85
N GLU A 52 -13.58 9.75 12.18
CA GLU A 52 -12.99 10.87 12.89
C GLU A 52 -11.47 10.71 12.93
N LEU A 53 -10.75 11.66 12.33
CA LEU A 53 -9.30 11.58 12.16
C LEU A 53 -8.59 12.60 13.04
N GLN A 54 -7.52 12.14 13.67
CA GLN A 54 -6.54 13.00 14.33
C GLN A 54 -5.27 13.08 13.48
N GLU A 55 -4.65 14.25 13.48
CA GLU A 55 -3.42 14.51 12.73
C GLU A 55 -2.29 13.53 13.12
N GLU A 56 -2.21 13.13 14.39
CA GLU A 56 -1.20 12.16 14.85
C GLU A 56 -1.38 10.79 14.20
N ASP A 57 -2.62 10.30 14.09
CA ASP A 57 -2.90 9.02 13.44
C ASP A 57 -2.58 9.06 11.95
N VAL A 58 -2.93 10.15 11.27
CA VAL A 58 -2.58 10.33 9.85
C VAL A 58 -1.07 10.31 9.66
N ARG A 59 -0.30 11.01 10.51
CA ARG A 59 1.18 10.97 10.43
C ARG A 59 1.77 9.59 10.69
N ARG A 60 1.17 8.82 11.60
CA ARG A 60 1.59 7.44 11.87
C ARG A 60 1.38 6.56 10.64
N ILE A 61 0.24 6.70 9.96
CA ILE A 61 -0.04 5.97 8.71
C ILE A 61 0.88 6.44 7.58
N GLU A 62 1.12 7.75 7.43
CA GLU A 62 2.07 8.28 6.44
C GLU A 62 3.46 7.69 6.64
N THR A 63 3.94 7.64 7.88
CA THR A 63 5.24 7.06 8.23
C THR A 63 5.29 5.56 7.94
N ALA A 64 4.25 4.82 8.34
CA ALA A 64 4.15 3.38 8.08
C ALA A 64 4.12 3.09 6.57
N THR A 65 3.41 3.92 5.80
CA THR A 65 3.35 3.82 4.34
C THR A 65 4.72 4.06 3.72
N ALA A 66 5.44 5.09 4.15
CA ALA A 66 6.79 5.37 3.66
C ALA A 66 7.77 4.21 3.95
N ASN A 67 7.72 3.65 5.16
CA ASN A 67 8.54 2.51 5.55
C ASN A 67 8.20 1.26 4.72
N PHE A 68 6.91 0.96 4.55
CA PHE A 68 6.46 -0.14 3.70
C PHE A 68 6.97 -0.03 2.27
N LEU A 69 6.88 1.15 1.66
CA LEU A 69 7.40 1.40 0.31
C LEU A 69 8.92 1.23 0.23
N GLU A 70 9.66 1.62 1.26
CA GLU A 70 11.11 1.43 1.31
C GLU A 70 11.47 -0.06 1.38
N GLU A 71 10.79 -0.82 2.24
CA GLU A 71 11.00 -2.26 2.42
C GLU A 71 10.69 -3.04 1.13
N LEU A 72 9.73 -2.60 0.33
CA LEU A 72 9.36 -3.24 -0.94
C LEU A 72 10.36 -3.02 -2.08
N LYS A 73 11.22 -2.01 -2.03
CA LYS A 73 12.18 -1.73 -3.10
C LYS A 73 13.11 -2.92 -3.40
N GLY A 74 13.54 -3.64 -2.36
CA GLY A 74 14.36 -4.85 -2.52
C GLY A 74 13.60 -5.98 -3.22
N PRO A 75 12.51 -6.49 -2.62
CA PRO A 75 11.69 -7.57 -3.19
C PRO A 75 11.22 -7.31 -4.63
N LEU A 76 10.79 -6.08 -4.93
CA LEU A 76 10.34 -5.71 -6.28
C LEU A 76 11.49 -5.64 -7.29
N SER A 77 12.68 -5.20 -6.88
CA SER A 77 13.88 -5.21 -7.73
C SER A 77 14.30 -6.64 -8.06
N ASP A 78 14.36 -7.52 -7.06
CA ASP A 78 14.70 -8.94 -7.24
C ASP A 78 13.72 -9.64 -8.18
N MET A 79 12.42 -9.33 -8.09
CA MET A 79 11.40 -9.88 -8.99
C MET A 79 11.60 -9.43 -10.45
N ARG A 80 11.94 -8.15 -10.68
CA ARG A 80 12.26 -7.64 -12.02
C ARG A 80 13.50 -8.32 -12.60
N GLU A 81 14.51 -8.60 -11.79
CA GLU A 81 15.70 -9.34 -12.25
C GLU A 81 15.36 -10.80 -12.61
N ARG A 82 14.62 -11.52 -11.75
CA ARG A 82 14.21 -12.92 -12.02
C ARG A 82 13.36 -13.07 -13.29
N SER A 83 12.44 -12.14 -13.53
CA SER A 83 11.60 -12.14 -14.73
C SER A 83 12.39 -11.85 -16.01
N THR A 84 13.39 -10.97 -15.97
CA THR A 84 14.29 -10.74 -17.12
C THR A 84 15.22 -11.93 -17.39
N ALA A 85 15.71 -12.61 -16.35
CA ALA A 85 16.55 -13.80 -16.49
C ALA A 85 15.77 -14.98 -17.11
N SER A 86 14.54 -15.23 -16.66
CA SER A 86 13.68 -16.28 -17.23
C SER A 86 13.33 -16.04 -18.70
N ARG A 87 13.24 -14.77 -19.13
CA ARG A 87 12.94 -14.40 -20.52
C ARG A 87 14.14 -14.54 -21.46
N ARG A 88 15.36 -14.63 -20.94
CA ARG A 88 16.59 -14.83 -21.74
C ARG A 88 16.94 -16.30 -21.97
N LEU A 89 16.26 -17.21 -21.28
CA LEU A 89 16.48 -18.66 -21.37
C LEU A 89 15.43 -19.39 -22.23
N ASN A 90 14.50 -18.65 -22.85
CA ASN A 90 13.48 -19.16 -23.78
C ASN A 90 13.69 -18.60 -25.18
#